data_AF-A0A2W6NT43-F1
#
_entry.id   AF-A0A2W6NT43-F1
#
_cell.length_a   1.000
_cell.length_b   1.000
_cell.length_c   1.000
_cell.angle_alpha   90.00
_cell.angle_beta   90.00
_cell.angle_gamma   90.00
#
_symmetry.space_group_name_H-M   'P 1'
#
loop_
_entity.id
_entity.type
_entity.pdbx_description
1 polymer ?
#
loop_
_entity_poly.entity_id
_entity_poly.type
_entity_poly.pdbx_seq_one_letter_code
_entity_poly.pdbx_strand_id
1 'polypeptide(L)'
;HVQVYTDNRQGWTDAINNAVQKGTAHDVLEPKPDREVMNAERLFSTARELRDVAAGRAVLRQAGLAGGDSPARFIAPGRKYPQPYVALPAFDRNGKSAGIWLNPLTSDDGNGLRGF
;
A
#
# COMPACT_ATOMS: atom_id res chain seq x y z
N HIS A 1 44.27 18.63 10.19
CA HIS A 1 44.98 17.73 9.26
C HIS A 1 44.43 16.33 9.47
N VAL A 2 43.86 15.72 8.44
CA VAL A 2 43.35 14.33 8.47
C VAL A 2 44.22 13.52 7.51
N GLN A 3 44.77 12.42 8.01
CA GLN A 3 45.63 11.51 7.25
C GLN A 3 44.90 10.17 7.13
N VAL A 4 44.71 9.70 5.90
CA VAL A 4 44.02 8.43 5.60
C VAL A 4 45.02 7.47 4.99
N TYR A 5 45.08 6.25 5.52
CA TYR A 5 45.89 5.16 5.00
C TYR A 5 44.99 4.17 4.26
N THR A 6 45.30 3.93 2.99
CA THR A 6 44.63 2.94 2.13
C THR A 6 45.69 2.04 1.52
N ASP A 7 45.39 0.75 1.48
CA ASP A 7 46.20 -0.33 0.93
C ASP A 7 46.29 -0.30 -0.61
N ASN A 8 45.30 0.32 -1.27
CA ASN A 8 45.31 0.51 -2.71
C ASN A 8 44.62 1.82 -3.10
N ARG A 9 45.42 2.90 -3.14
CA ARG A 9 44.94 4.24 -3.51
C ARG A 9 44.22 4.25 -4.85
N GLN A 10 44.73 3.51 -5.84
CA GLN A 10 44.15 3.49 -7.19
C GLN A 10 42.76 2.85 -7.19
N GLY A 11 42.62 1.69 -6.52
CA GLY A 11 41.33 1.03 -6.36
C GLY A 11 40.32 1.88 -5.56
N TRP A 12 40.79 2.63 -4.57
CA TRP A 12 39.95 3.56 -3.81
C TRP A 12 39.48 4.74 -4.66
N THR A 13 40.36 5.35 -5.47
CA THR A 13 39.95 6.42 -6.40
C THR A 13 39.02 5.92 -7.48
N ASP A 14 39.23 4.72 -8.02
CA ASP A 14 38.38 4.15 -9.06
C ASP A 14 37.00 3.76 -8.49
N ALA A 15 36.93 3.31 -7.24
CA ALA A 15 35.68 3.04 -6.55
C ALA A 15 34.89 4.32 -6.23
N ILE A 16 35.57 5.42 -5.88
CA ILE A 16 34.92 6.72 -5.68
C ILE A 16 34.45 7.31 -7.01
N ASN A 17 35.24 7.20 -8.08
CA ASN A 17 34.85 7.70 -9.40
C ASN A 17 33.72 6.89 -10.02
N ASN A 18 33.67 5.57 -9.79
CA ASN A 18 32.59 4.67 -10.24
C ASN A 18 31.41 4.57 -9.26
N ALA A 19 31.51 5.16 -8.07
CA ALA A 19 30.36 5.32 -7.19
C ALA A 19 29.43 6.31 -7.86
N VAL A 20 28.54 5.78 -8.71
CA VAL A 20 27.38 6.45 -9.26
C VAL A 20 26.83 7.33 -8.14
N GLN A 21 26.83 8.65 -8.36
CA GLN A 21 26.06 9.61 -7.60
C GLN A 21 24.69 8.95 -7.41
N LYS A 22 24.48 8.33 -6.24
CA LYS A 22 23.22 7.67 -5.94
C LYS A 22 22.24 8.81 -6.04
N GLY A 23 21.39 8.76 -7.08
CA GLY A 23 20.30 9.70 -7.28
C GLY A 23 19.73 9.97 -5.90
N THR A 24 19.69 11.23 -5.52
CA THR A 24 19.27 11.60 -4.17
C THR A 24 17.91 10.94 -3.93
N ALA A 25 17.50 10.70 -2.68
CA ALA A 25 16.22 10.04 -2.40
C ALA A 25 15.01 10.71 -3.13
N HIS A 26 15.19 11.93 -3.64
CA HIS A 26 14.27 12.67 -4.50
C HIS A 26 14.13 12.14 -5.94
N ASP A 27 15.12 11.47 -6.54
CA ASP A 27 15.05 10.95 -7.92
C ASP A 27 14.40 9.56 -8.03
N VAL A 28 14.22 8.87 -6.89
CA VAL A 28 13.36 7.66 -6.78
C VAL A 28 11.89 8.05 -6.56
N LEU A 29 11.64 9.33 -6.30
CA LEU A 29 10.31 9.94 -6.09
C LEU A 29 9.77 10.61 -7.36
N GLU A 30 10.20 10.23 -8.57
CA GLU A 30 9.25 10.33 -9.68
C GLU A 30 8.06 9.45 -9.30
N PRO A 31 6.85 10.02 -9.10
CA PRO A 31 5.71 9.22 -8.71
C PRO A 31 5.38 8.35 -9.93
N LYS A 32 5.90 7.12 -9.95
CA LYS A 32 5.22 6.01 -10.62
C LYS A 32 3.75 6.19 -10.25
N PRO A 33 2.82 6.24 -11.23
CA PRO A 33 1.41 6.46 -10.94
C PRO A 33 1.06 5.59 -9.74
N ASP A 34 0.62 6.25 -8.65
CA ASP A 34 0.45 5.65 -7.33
C ASP A 34 -0.10 4.23 -7.53
N ARG A 35 0.55 3.19 -7.00
CA ARG A 35 0.13 1.78 -7.23
C ARG A 35 -1.36 1.57 -6.99
N GLU A 36 -1.93 2.37 -6.10
CA GLU A 36 -3.35 2.44 -5.78
C GLU A 36 -4.21 3.00 -6.91
N VAL A 37 -3.77 4.05 -7.60
CA VAL A 37 -4.44 4.61 -8.77
C VAL A 37 -4.48 3.57 -9.89
N MET A 38 -3.34 2.93 -10.18
CA MET A 38 -3.31 1.84 -11.17
C MET A 38 -4.23 0.67 -10.80
N ASN A 39 -4.27 0.31 -9.51
CA ASN A 39 -5.14 -0.76 -9.01
C ASN A 39 -6.62 -0.36 -9.09
N ALA A 40 -6.98 0.87 -8.73
CA ALA A 40 -8.34 1.38 -8.81
C ALA A 40 -8.82 1.48 -10.26
N GLU A 41 -7.98 1.95 -11.18
CA GLU A 41 -8.25 1.98 -12.62
C GLU A 41 -8.50 0.57 -13.18
N ARG A 42 -7.67 -0.41 -12.78
CA ARG A 42 -7.86 -1.81 -13.16
C ARG A 42 -9.17 -2.40 -12.62
N LEU A 43 -9.54 -2.08 -11.38
CA LEU A 43 -10.83 -2.50 -10.82
C LEU A 43 -12.00 -1.83 -11.55
N PHE A 44 -11.85 -0.56 -11.93
CA PHE A 44 -12.89 0.17 -12.66
C PHE A 44 -13.11 -0.36 -14.08
N SER A 45 -12.02 -0.65 -14.80
CA SER A 45 -12.11 -1.15 -16.18
C SER A 45 -12.82 -2.50 -16.28
N THR A 46 -12.68 -3.33 -15.24
CA THR A 46 -13.30 -4.66 -15.16
C THR A 46 -14.68 -4.65 -14.49
N ALA A 47 -15.05 -3.58 -13.79
CA ALA A 47 -16.35 -3.46 -13.13
C ALA A 47 -17.49 -3.20 -14.12
N ARG A 48 -18.69 -3.66 -13.77
CA ARG A 48 -19.91 -3.41 -14.53
C ARG A 48 -20.55 -2.08 -14.10
N GLU A 49 -21.25 -1.43 -15.04
CA GLU A 49 -21.94 -0.17 -14.76
C GLU A 49 -23.13 -0.36 -13.83
N LEU A 50 -23.37 0.65 -12.99
CA LEU A 50 -24.44 0.64 -11.99
C LEU A 50 -25.81 0.46 -12.64
N ARG A 51 -25.99 1.03 -13.85
CA ARG A 51 -27.22 0.89 -14.63
C ARG A 51 -27.55 -0.55 -15.01
N ASP A 52 -26.56 -1.42 -15.13
CA ASP A 52 -26.77 -2.78 -15.61
C ASP A 52 -27.14 -3.75 -14.49
N VAL A 53 -26.84 -3.39 -13.24
CA VAL A 53 -27.07 -4.22 -12.06
C VAL A 53 -28.24 -3.67 -11.22
N ALA A 54 -29.08 -4.56 -10.68
CA ALA A 54 -30.26 -4.14 -9.90
C ALA A 54 -29.89 -3.29 -8.67
N ALA A 55 -28.84 -3.69 -7.95
CA ALA A 55 -28.31 -2.93 -6.81
C ALA A 55 -27.79 -1.54 -7.23
N GLY A 56 -27.09 -1.44 -8.36
CA GLY A 56 -26.57 -0.17 -8.86
C GLY A 56 -27.69 0.77 -9.31
N ARG A 57 -28.73 0.27 -9.97
CA ARG A 57 -29.93 1.07 -10.29
C ARG A 57 -30.65 1.57 -9.05
N ALA A 58 -30.69 0.79 -7.98
CA ALA A 58 -31.25 1.25 -6.70
C ALA A 58 -30.46 2.42 -6.13
N VAL A 59 -29.12 2.33 -6.14
CA VAL A 59 -28.24 3.43 -5.71
C VAL A 59 -28.38 4.67 -6.61
N LEU A 60 -28.44 4.51 -7.93
CA LEU A 60 -28.68 5.61 -8.86
C LEU A 60 -30.05 6.28 -8.62
N ARG A 61 -31.09 5.50 -8.31
CA ARG A 61 -32.42 6.06 -7.98
C ARG A 61 -32.39 6.85 -6.69
N GLN A 62 -31.73 6.30 -5.66
CA GLN A 62 -31.57 6.98 -4.37
C GLN A 62 -30.81 8.31 -4.52
N ALA A 63 -29.81 8.36 -5.39
CA ALA A 63 -29.05 9.57 -5.69
C ALA A 63 -29.76 10.54 -6.67
N GLY A 64 -30.94 10.19 -7.20
CA GLY A 64 -31.64 10.99 -8.21
C GLY A 64 -30.99 10.96 -9.60
N LEU A 65 -30.08 10.01 -9.87
CA LEU A 65 -29.29 9.90 -11.10
C LEU A 65 -29.77 8.79 -12.05
N ALA A 66 -30.86 8.08 -11.71
CA ALA A 66 -31.32 6.92 -12.49
C ALA A 66 -31.90 7.26 -13.86
N GLY A 67 -32.33 8.50 -14.09
CA GLY A 67 -32.85 8.94 -15.39
C GLY A 67 -31.76 9.32 -16.40
N GLY A 68 -30.50 9.41 -15.96
CA GLY A 68 -29.36 9.78 -16.80
C GLY A 68 -28.54 8.59 -17.25
N ASP A 69 -27.72 8.81 -18.28
CA ASP A 69 -26.73 7.86 -18.78
C ASP A 69 -25.51 7.81 -17.84
N SER A 70 -25.65 7.21 -16.65
CA SER A 70 -24.60 7.21 -15.62
C SER A 70 -23.50 6.17 -15.90
N PRO A 71 -22.23 6.57 -16.11
CA PRO A 71 -21.10 5.65 -16.30
C PRO A 71 -20.55 5.10 -14.97
N ALA A 72 -21.25 5.32 -13.86
CA ALA A 72 -20.80 4.93 -12.54
C ALA A 72 -20.63 3.40 -12.44
N ARG A 73 -19.65 2.96 -11.65
CA ARG A 73 -19.34 1.54 -11.38
C ARG A 73 -19.06 1.35 -9.91
N PHE A 74 -19.36 0.16 -9.38
CA PHE A 74 -18.89 -0.21 -8.04
C PHE A 74 -17.43 -0.68 -8.12
N ILE A 75 -16.59 -0.11 -7.27
CA ILE A 75 -15.22 -0.59 -7.04
C ILE A 75 -14.95 -0.63 -5.53
N ALA A 76 -14.16 -1.61 -5.08
CA ALA A 76 -13.73 -1.74 -3.69
C ALA A 76 -12.20 -1.81 -3.63
N PRO A 77 -11.50 -0.65 -3.75
CA PRO A 77 -10.03 -0.61 -3.86
C PRO A 77 -9.30 -0.93 -2.55
N GLY A 78 -10.00 -1.03 -1.43
CA GLY A 78 -9.40 -1.13 -0.10
C GLY A 78 -8.91 0.22 0.42
N ARG A 79 -8.32 0.24 1.63
CA ARG A 79 -7.72 1.44 2.22
C ARG A 79 -6.27 1.57 1.77
N LYS A 80 -5.84 2.76 1.33
CA LYS A 80 -4.43 3.13 1.08
C LYS A 80 -3.53 2.77 2.25
N TYR A 81 -3.97 3.10 3.46
CA TYR A 81 -3.35 2.69 4.71
C TYR A 81 -4.32 1.81 5.50
N PRO A 82 -4.22 0.46 5.39
CA PRO A 82 -5.05 -0.44 6.18
C PRO A 82 -4.68 -0.34 7.66
N GLN A 83 -5.65 -0.60 8.54
CA GLN A 83 -5.39 -0.62 9.97
C GLN A 83 -4.32 -1.68 10.29
N PRO A 84 -3.26 -1.33 11.03
CA PRO A 84 -2.24 -2.30 11.42
C PRO A 84 -2.79 -3.24 12.51
N TYR A 85 -2.33 -4.50 12.51
CA TYR A 85 -2.71 -5.54 13.47
C TYR A 85 -1.46 -6.16 14.10
N VAL A 86 -1.57 -6.54 15.37
CA VAL A 86 -0.67 -7.52 15.98
C VAL A 86 -1.12 -8.91 15.55
N ALA A 87 -0.17 -9.75 15.13
CA ALA A 87 -0.43 -11.12 14.69
C ALA A 87 0.36 -12.11 15.55
N LEU A 88 -0.31 -13.14 16.08
CA LEU A 88 0.33 -14.25 16.79
C LEU A 88 -0.05 -15.58 16.11
N PRO A 89 0.90 -16.53 15.93
CA PRO A 89 0.57 -17.84 15.39
C PRO A 89 -0.28 -18.63 16.38
N ALA A 90 -1.34 -19.27 15.88
CA ALA A 90 -2.18 -20.19 16.64
C ALA A 90 -1.84 -21.63 16.26
N PHE A 91 -1.78 -22.50 17.27
CA PHE A 91 -1.46 -23.92 17.11
C PHE A 91 -2.60 -24.79 17.63
N ASP A 92 -2.80 -25.95 16.99
CA ASP A 92 -3.71 -26.96 17.52
C ASP A 92 -3.09 -27.68 18.73
N ARG A 93 -3.86 -28.61 19.30
CA ARG A 93 -3.44 -29.42 20.47
C ARG A 93 -2.19 -30.28 20.21
N ASN A 94 -1.82 -30.49 18.96
CA ASN A 94 -0.67 -31.29 18.55
C ASN A 94 0.53 -30.40 18.15
N GLY A 95 0.44 -29.09 18.36
CA GLY A 95 1.50 -28.14 18.01
C GLY A 95 1.60 -27.83 16.51
N LYS A 96 0.60 -28.20 15.70
CA LYS A 96 0.57 -27.87 14.27
C LYS A 96 -0.05 -26.49 14.05
N SER A 97 0.48 -25.74 13.07
CA SER A 97 -0.08 -24.44 12.68
C SER A 97 -1.57 -24.58 12.35
N ALA A 98 -2.40 -23.85 13.08
CA ALA A 98 -3.86 -23.91 13.03
C ALA A 98 -4.51 -22.55 12.71
N GLY A 99 -3.70 -21.49 12.60
CA GLY A 99 -4.18 -20.17 12.20
C GLY A 99 -3.30 -19.04 12.72
N ILE A 100 -3.85 -17.83 12.67
CA ILE A 100 -3.22 -16.61 13.19
C ILE A 100 -4.29 -15.88 13.99
N TRP A 101 -3.94 -15.48 15.22
CA TRP A 101 -4.73 -14.54 16.01
C TRP A 101 -4.35 -13.11 15.63
N LEU A 102 -5.35 -12.25 15.43
CA LEU A 102 -5.16 -10.87 15.02
C LEU A 102 -5.82 -9.92 16.03
N ASN A 103 -5.13 -8.86 16.42
CA ASN A 103 -5.68 -7.79 17.24
C ASN A 103 -5.36 -6.42 16.62
N PRO A 104 -6.37 -5.58 16.33
CA PRO A 104 -6.13 -4.27 15.73
C PRO A 104 -5.30 -3.39 16.66
N LEU A 105 -4.27 -2.73 16.11
CA LEU A 105 -3.58 -1.67 16.82
C LEU A 105 -4.45 -0.41 16.75
N THR A 106 -4.75 0.13 17.93
CA THR A 106 -5.41 1.43 18.09
C THR A 106 -4.46 2.39 18.81
N SER A 107 -4.55 3.67 18.46
CA SER A 107 -3.91 4.73 19.24
C SER A 107 -4.69 4.91 20.55
N ASP A 108 -3.97 5.03 21.67
CA ASP A 108 -4.51 5.43 22.97
C ASP A 108 -4.18 6.91 23.20
N ASP A 109 -5.10 7.69 23.77
CA ASP A 109 -5.06 9.16 23.90
C ASP A 109 -4.02 9.67 24.91
N GLY A 110 -2.93 8.94 25.14
CA GLY A 110 -1.87 9.39 26.03
C GLY A 110 -0.60 8.55 26.15
N ASN A 111 -0.49 7.35 25.54
CA ASN A 111 0.69 6.51 25.79
C ASN A 111 1.19 5.62 24.63
N GLY A 112 0.85 5.95 23.38
CA GLY A 112 1.31 5.19 22.21
C GLY A 112 0.47 3.94 21.90
N LEU A 113 0.83 3.27 20.81
CA LEU A 113 0.09 2.14 20.24
C LEU A 113 -0.04 0.99 21.26
N ARG A 114 -1.27 0.56 21.56
CA ARG A 114 -1.49 -0.65 22.35
C ARG A 114 -1.79 -1.85 21.46
N GLY A 115 -0.95 -2.86 21.56
CA GLY A 115 -1.33 -4.25 21.41
C GLY A 115 -1.00 -4.93 22.74
N PHE A 116 -1.97 -5.64 23.32
CA PHE A 116 -2.01 -6.23 24.67
C PHE A 116 -2.55 -5.31 25.77
#